data_AF-A0A914BHG6-F1
#
_entry.id   AF-A0A914BHG6-F1
#
_cell.length_a   1.000
_cell.length_b   1.000
_cell.length_c   1.000
_cell.angle_alpha   90.00
_cell.angle_beta   90.00
_cell.angle_gamma   90.00
#
_symmetry.space_group_name_H-M   'P 1'
#
loop_
_entity.id
_entity.type
_entity.pdbx_description
1 polymer ?
#
loop_
_entity_poly.entity_id
_entity_poly.type
_entity_poly.pdbx_seq_one_letter_code
_entity_poly.pdbx_strand_id
1 'polypeptide(L)'
;MTHRLAMGDERIKMQENNNGETVEMEIVDEDSDSPLEDECSRICMCEKCIAEKTPPTKASSWRKIRNMVHWSPFVQSFKKKYPWVQLAGHQGNFKAGECGTILKKHTPKEQWALRKLMADILRPYIPEYKGVVEKNSEKYVQMQDLLGEFDNPSVMDCKIGTRTYLEEELKKAREKPKLRKDMYQKMIEIDPTEPTSEEHRLGAVTKPRYMQWREFMSSSATLGFRIEGVKKGDGHSSRDYKTVRTKDQISECFNFFIDGDPSIQTKYIRRLKAIRATLESSEFFALHEVIGSSLLFVHDRTGKASVWMIDFGKTTPLPPSESNDHRTPWVEGNHEDGYLFGLDMMIEVFSDMKPKKCPVETNSNKPSTKTDPTPATAPSAMDTQSGSTSTDAVDTTQPSEALPISSSISNVSSTASPPSVTAAPS
;
A
#
# COMPACT_ATOMS: atom_id res chain seq x y z
N MET A 1 35.52 -61.96 7.92
CA MET A 1 35.50 -60.56 7.44
C MET A 1 34.30 -59.89 8.10
N THR A 2 34.42 -58.96 9.05
CA THR A 2 35.03 -57.59 9.02
C THR A 2 34.26 -56.64 8.09
N HIS A 3 33.75 -55.47 8.51
CA HIS A 3 33.84 -54.83 9.83
C HIS A 3 32.59 -53.97 10.17
N ARG A 4 32.34 -53.70 11.47
CA ARG A 4 31.41 -52.67 11.98
C ARG A 4 32.20 -51.40 12.38
N LEU A 5 31.60 -50.23 12.16
CA LEU A 5 31.61 -49.00 12.98
C LEU A 5 30.27 -48.28 12.69
N ALA A 6 29.43 -47.75 13.59
CA ALA A 6 29.35 -47.63 15.06
C ALA A 6 29.73 -46.28 15.72
N MET A 7 28.66 -45.52 16.07
CA MET A 7 28.56 -44.40 17.04
C MET A 7 29.20 -43.04 16.69
N GLY A 8 28.66 -41.91 17.19
CA GLY A 8 27.50 -41.76 18.07
C GLY A 8 26.96 -40.32 18.23
N ASP A 9 25.84 -40.19 18.96
CA ASP A 9 25.24 -38.91 19.37
C ASP A 9 26.02 -38.25 20.52
N GLU A 10 26.08 -36.91 20.53
CA GLU A 10 26.25 -36.16 21.78
C GLU A 10 25.22 -35.02 21.92
N ARG A 11 24.72 -34.84 23.14
CA ARG A 11 23.72 -33.83 23.51
C ARG A 11 24.41 -32.64 24.17
N ILE A 12 24.29 -31.45 23.60
CA ILE A 12 24.62 -30.22 24.32
C ILE A 12 23.48 -29.89 25.29
N LYS A 13 23.78 -29.87 26.59
CA LYS A 13 22.88 -29.35 27.63
C LYS A 13 23.08 -27.84 27.78
N MET A 14 22.03 -27.14 28.18
CA MET A 14 22.17 -25.79 28.75
C MET A 14 22.75 -25.87 30.17
N GLN A 15 23.58 -24.90 30.52
CA GLN A 15 23.79 -24.50 31.91
C GLN A 15 24.14 -23.01 31.96
N GLU A 16 23.37 -22.24 32.72
CA GLU A 16 23.70 -20.85 33.04
C GLU A 16 24.78 -20.83 34.14
N ASN A 17 25.53 -19.73 34.24
CA ASN A 17 25.99 -19.28 35.55
C ASN A 17 26.32 -17.79 35.56
N ASN A 18 26.12 -17.17 36.73
CA ASN A 18 26.60 -15.82 37.01
C ASN A 18 28.13 -15.81 37.17
N ASN A 19 28.78 -14.77 36.67
CA ASN A 19 29.35 -13.73 37.54
C ASN A 19 29.85 -12.56 36.67
N GLY A 20 29.66 -11.34 37.17
CA GLY A 20 30.22 -10.15 36.56
C GLY A 20 31.28 -9.55 37.46
N GLU A 21 32.52 -9.48 36.99
CA GLU A 21 33.56 -8.62 37.53
C GLU A 21 34.55 -8.24 36.43
N THR A 22 35.12 -7.04 36.52
CA THR A 22 36.01 -6.44 35.51
C THR A 22 37.46 -6.47 35.98
N VAL A 23 38.38 -6.90 35.13
CA VAL A 23 39.83 -6.76 35.36
C VAL A 23 40.51 -6.37 34.04
N GLU A 24 41.32 -5.31 34.07
CA GLU A 24 42.24 -4.89 32.99
C GLU A 24 43.60 -5.60 33.14
N MET A 25 44.36 -5.79 32.05
CA MET A 25 45.79 -6.15 32.16
C MET A 25 46.63 -5.72 30.95
N GLU A 26 47.86 -5.28 31.22
CA GLU A 26 48.91 -4.77 30.32
C GLU A 26 50.29 -5.25 30.82
N ILE A 27 51.39 -5.30 30.06
CA ILE A 27 51.56 -4.96 28.64
C ILE A 27 51.66 -6.26 27.79
N VAL A 28 52.77 -6.80 27.25
CA VAL A 28 54.19 -6.40 27.11
C VAL A 28 54.72 -6.97 25.78
N ASP A 29 55.65 -6.26 25.14
CA ASP A 29 56.31 -6.61 23.89
C ASP A 29 57.39 -7.71 24.03
N GLU A 30 57.83 -8.30 22.91
CA GLU A 30 59.25 -8.62 22.69
C GLU A 30 59.61 -8.64 21.18
N ASP A 31 60.86 -8.31 20.85
CA ASP A 31 61.34 -7.89 19.51
C ASP A 31 61.70 -9.01 18.52
N SER A 32 61.85 -8.64 17.23
CA SER A 32 62.93 -9.20 16.38
C SER A 32 63.36 -8.32 15.17
N ASP A 33 64.06 -7.21 15.47
CA ASP A 33 65.21 -6.66 14.71
C ASP A 33 65.08 -6.23 13.20
N SER A 34 66.23 -5.82 12.64
CA SER A 34 66.44 -4.81 11.57
C SER A 34 67.47 -5.34 10.50
N PRO A 35 68.34 -4.59 9.74
CA PRO A 35 68.64 -3.14 9.61
C PRO A 35 68.86 -2.62 8.15
N LEU A 36 69.58 -1.48 8.03
CA LEU A 36 70.26 -0.84 6.86
C LEU A 36 69.40 0.15 6.03
N GLU A 37 69.83 1.40 5.72
CA GLU A 37 71.13 2.11 5.97
C GLU A 37 70.94 3.66 6.05
N ASP A 38 72.03 4.47 6.13
CA ASP A 38 72.05 5.94 6.40
C ASP A 38 72.51 6.78 5.14
N GLU A 39 73.12 7.99 5.10
CA GLU A 39 73.86 8.87 6.05
C GLU A 39 73.56 10.38 5.86
N CYS A 40 73.49 11.10 7.00
CA CYS A 40 73.90 12.52 7.15
C CYS A 40 72.98 13.66 6.61
N SER A 41 73.08 14.93 7.07
CA SER A 41 74.15 15.54 7.90
C SER A 41 73.76 16.75 8.79
N ARG A 42 74.25 16.68 10.04
CA ARG A 42 74.87 17.75 10.87
C ARG A 42 74.01 18.87 11.49
N ILE A 43 74.32 19.12 12.77
CA ILE A 43 73.77 20.15 13.66
C ILE A 43 74.72 21.35 13.75
N CYS A 44 74.19 22.55 13.99
CA CYS A 44 74.95 23.65 14.59
C CYS A 44 74.19 24.21 15.80
N MET A 45 74.82 24.22 16.97
CA MET A 45 74.29 24.83 18.20
C MET A 45 75.29 25.87 18.72
N CYS A 46 74.96 27.15 18.61
CA CYS A 46 75.67 28.23 19.28
C CYS A 46 74.72 29.40 19.59
N GLU A 47 75.01 30.17 20.63
CA GLU A 47 74.13 31.23 21.15
C GLU A 47 74.05 32.49 20.27
N LYS A 48 74.65 32.49 19.08
CA LYS A 48 74.79 33.69 18.21
C LYS A 48 73.78 33.78 17.06
N CYS A 49 72.81 32.88 16.97
CA CYS A 49 71.71 32.97 16.01
C CYS A 49 70.49 33.78 16.54
N ILE A 50 70.61 34.46 17.68
CA ILE A 50 69.54 35.24 18.31
C ILE A 50 69.60 36.71 17.86
N ALA A 51 69.01 37.02 16.70
CA ALA A 51 68.60 38.38 16.33
C ALA A 51 67.54 38.38 15.20
N GLU A 52 66.61 39.32 15.27
CA GLU A 52 65.73 39.79 14.18
C GLU A 52 64.94 38.76 13.33
N LYS A 53 63.80 38.29 13.88
CA LYS A 53 62.47 38.46 13.26
C LYS A 53 61.34 38.03 14.21
N THR A 54 60.44 38.94 14.54
CA THR A 54 59.28 38.69 15.42
C THR A 54 57.99 38.40 14.62
N PRO A 55 57.41 37.19 14.74
CA PRO A 55 56.00 36.94 14.51
C PRO A 55 55.19 37.01 15.84
N PRO A 56 53.87 37.25 15.80
CA PRO A 56 53.09 37.61 16.98
C PRO A 56 52.76 36.43 17.92
N THR A 57 52.32 36.80 19.13
CA THR A 57 51.88 35.90 20.22
C THR A 57 50.93 34.78 19.75
N LYS A 58 51.25 33.52 20.06
CA LYS A 58 50.39 32.36 19.80
C LYS A 58 49.15 32.34 20.73
N ALA A 59 48.15 33.16 20.41
CA ALA A 59 46.85 33.15 21.07
C ALA A 59 46.05 31.88 20.74
N SER A 60 46.30 30.81 21.50
CA SER A 60 45.51 29.58 21.66
C SER A 60 44.60 29.14 20.49
N SER A 61 45.00 28.09 19.78
CA SER A 61 44.22 27.47 18.69
C SER A 61 42.78 27.08 19.10
N TRP A 62 42.59 26.76 20.39
CA TRP A 62 41.28 26.50 21.01
C TRP A 62 40.26 27.62 20.81
N ARG A 63 40.68 28.88 20.59
CA ARG A 63 39.75 29.99 20.34
C ARG A 63 39.12 29.94 18.94
N LYS A 64 39.79 29.34 17.93
CA LYS A 64 39.16 29.04 16.62
C LYS A 64 38.23 27.83 16.73
N ILE A 65 38.65 26.77 17.43
CA ILE A 65 37.82 25.58 17.69
C ILE A 65 36.53 25.97 18.43
N ARG A 66 36.59 26.84 19.43
CA ARG A 66 35.40 27.32 20.17
C ARG A 66 34.35 27.98 19.26
N ASN A 67 34.76 28.70 18.21
CA ASN A 67 33.80 29.27 17.25
C ASN A 67 33.20 28.22 16.30
N MET A 68 33.93 27.14 15.97
CA MET A 68 33.35 26.00 15.23
C MET A 68 32.40 25.18 16.09
N VAL A 69 32.71 24.94 17.36
CA VAL A 69 31.86 24.14 18.28
C VAL A 69 30.56 24.89 18.64
N HIS A 70 30.57 26.22 18.70
CA HIS A 70 29.33 27.02 18.77
C HIS A 70 28.46 26.94 17.50
N TRP A 71 28.95 26.36 16.40
CA TRP A 71 28.21 26.10 15.15
C TRP A 71 28.07 24.61 14.81
N SER A 72 28.19 23.74 15.82
CA SER A 72 27.47 22.47 15.83
C SER A 72 26.13 22.69 16.56
N PRO A 73 25.05 23.11 15.85
CA PRO A 73 23.73 23.01 16.44
C PRO A 73 23.48 21.53 16.71
N PHE A 74 23.12 21.21 17.95
CA PHE A 74 22.59 19.90 18.32
C PHE A 74 21.56 19.49 17.27
N VAL A 75 21.79 18.38 16.55
CA VAL A 75 20.92 17.95 15.44
C VAL A 75 19.62 17.44 16.03
N GLN A 76 18.76 18.41 16.37
CA GLN A 76 17.49 18.21 17.02
C GLN A 76 16.56 17.58 15.99
N SER A 77 16.55 16.25 15.96
CA SER A 77 15.71 15.46 15.08
C SER A 77 14.23 15.64 15.47
N PHE A 78 13.65 16.73 15.00
CA PHE A 78 12.24 17.05 15.18
C PHE A 78 11.41 15.89 14.62
N LYS A 79 10.90 15.04 15.51
CA LYS A 79 10.04 13.91 15.16
C LYS A 79 8.75 14.46 14.55
N LYS A 80 8.73 14.56 13.22
CA LYS A 80 7.68 15.20 12.42
C LYS A 80 6.38 14.42 12.56
N LYS A 81 5.53 14.81 13.52
CA LYS A 81 4.22 14.20 13.77
C LYS A 81 3.22 14.63 12.69
N TYR A 82 3.04 13.82 11.66
CA TYR A 82 1.79 13.79 10.89
C TYR A 82 0.78 12.84 11.57
N PRO A 83 -0.54 13.07 11.41
CA PRO A 83 -1.56 12.16 11.95
C PRO A 83 -1.52 10.83 11.20
N TRP A 84 -1.67 9.73 11.94
CA TRP A 84 -1.64 8.35 11.41
C TRP A 84 -2.51 8.17 10.16
N VAL A 85 -2.00 7.39 9.19
CA VAL A 85 -2.69 7.10 7.92
C VAL A 85 -2.74 5.59 7.74
N GLN A 86 -3.95 5.06 7.55
CA GLN A 86 -4.17 3.70 7.05
C GLN A 86 -5.36 3.77 6.09
N LEU A 87 -5.12 3.56 4.79
CA LEU A 87 -6.17 3.61 3.78
C LEU A 87 -6.92 2.27 3.69
N ALA A 88 -6.21 1.17 3.44
CA ALA A 88 -6.77 -0.17 3.35
C ALA A 88 -6.39 -1.11 4.52
N GLY A 89 -6.79 -2.38 4.43
CA GLY A 89 -6.50 -3.41 5.42
C GLY A 89 -7.34 -3.34 6.71
N HIS A 90 -7.09 -4.25 7.65
CA HIS A 90 -7.81 -4.29 8.93
C HIS A 90 -7.22 -3.29 9.94
N GLN A 91 -8.07 -2.65 10.75
CA GLN A 91 -7.64 -1.78 11.84
C GLN A 91 -6.78 -2.54 12.84
N GLY A 92 -5.76 -1.88 13.41
CA GLY A 92 -4.83 -2.50 14.37
C GLY A 92 -3.71 -3.36 13.74
N ASN A 93 -3.72 -3.59 12.43
CA ASN A 93 -2.61 -4.27 11.73
C ASN A 93 -1.31 -3.46 11.70
N PHE A 94 -1.34 -2.17 12.01
CA PHE A 94 -0.18 -1.29 11.98
C PHE A 94 0.00 -0.52 13.29
N LYS A 95 1.25 -0.26 13.66
CA LYS A 95 1.67 0.59 14.79
C LYS A 95 2.82 1.50 14.33
N ALA A 96 3.01 2.65 14.99
CA ALA A 96 4.17 3.50 14.74
C ALA A 96 5.46 2.78 15.19
N GLY A 97 6.50 2.86 14.37
CA GLY A 97 7.85 2.43 14.72
C GLY A 97 8.71 3.58 15.25
N GLU A 98 10.02 3.37 15.23
CA GLU A 98 11.02 4.36 15.64
C GLU A 98 11.76 4.91 14.41
N CYS A 99 12.32 6.12 14.51
CA CYS A 99 13.22 6.70 13.50
C CYS A 99 12.75 6.58 12.02
N GLY A 100 11.51 6.98 11.73
CA GLY A 100 10.97 6.94 10.36
C GLY A 100 10.59 5.55 9.87
N THR A 101 10.08 4.70 10.76
CA THR A 101 9.60 3.34 10.44
C THR A 101 8.17 3.11 10.89
N ILE A 102 7.48 2.19 10.21
CA ILE A 102 6.19 1.63 10.64
C ILE A 102 6.35 0.15 10.98
N LEU A 103 5.47 -0.32 11.85
CA LEU A 103 5.38 -1.72 12.27
C LEU A 103 4.09 -2.32 11.72
N LYS A 104 4.20 -3.29 10.79
CA LYS A 104 3.07 -4.06 10.26
C LYS A 104 3.00 -5.42 10.95
N LYS A 105 1.82 -5.85 11.41
CA LYS A 105 1.63 -7.13 12.12
C LYS A 105 2.16 -8.28 11.27
N HIS A 106 3.02 -9.10 11.86
CA HIS A 106 3.83 -10.08 11.11
C HIS A 106 2.97 -11.09 10.36
N THR A 107 3.35 -11.37 9.11
CA THR A 107 2.96 -12.60 8.41
C THR A 107 4.21 -13.23 7.78
N PRO A 108 4.36 -14.57 7.78
CA PRO A 108 5.52 -15.23 7.18
C PRO A 108 5.68 -14.95 5.67
N LYS A 109 4.57 -14.93 4.92
CA LYS A 109 4.60 -14.65 3.47
C LYS A 109 5.12 -13.25 3.17
N GLU A 110 4.60 -12.22 3.83
CA GLU A 110 5.04 -10.84 3.60
C GLU A 110 6.49 -10.60 4.04
N GLN A 111 6.91 -11.19 5.17
CA GLN A 111 8.31 -11.13 5.60
C GLN A 111 9.24 -11.77 4.55
N TRP A 112 8.85 -12.92 3.99
CA TRP A 112 9.64 -13.62 2.99
C TRP A 112 9.74 -12.82 1.68
N ALA A 113 8.62 -12.31 1.17
CA ALA A 113 8.59 -11.51 -0.05
C ALA A 113 9.40 -10.22 0.10
N LEU A 114 9.22 -9.47 1.20
CA LEU A 114 10.01 -8.27 1.49
C LEU A 114 11.52 -8.57 1.62
N ARG A 115 11.90 -9.70 2.23
CA ARG A 115 13.32 -10.12 2.31
C ARG A 115 13.91 -10.47 0.94
N LYS A 116 13.12 -11.02 0.02
CA LYS A 116 13.54 -11.26 -1.37
C LYS A 116 13.68 -9.96 -2.16
N LEU A 117 12.69 -9.08 -2.06
CA LEU A 117 12.68 -7.77 -2.72
C LEU A 117 13.80 -6.81 -2.26
N MET A 118 14.39 -7.02 -1.07
CA MET A 118 15.61 -6.30 -0.65
C MET A 118 16.89 -6.70 -1.42
N ALA A 119 16.86 -7.81 -2.16
CA ALA A 119 17.94 -8.26 -3.04
C ALA A 119 17.60 -8.13 -4.54
N ASP A 120 16.36 -7.76 -4.88
CA ASP A 120 15.89 -7.57 -6.26
C ASP A 120 16.03 -6.11 -6.72
N ILE A 121 16.07 -5.89 -8.03
CA ILE A 121 16.11 -4.56 -8.65
C ILE A 121 14.89 -3.68 -8.31
N LEU A 122 13.77 -4.28 -7.87
CA LEU A 122 12.60 -3.57 -7.36
C LEU A 122 12.80 -2.87 -6.00
N ARG A 123 13.93 -3.08 -5.30
CA ARG A 123 14.21 -2.43 -4.00
C ARG A 123 13.91 -0.92 -3.94
N PRO A 124 14.23 -0.07 -4.95
CA PRO A 124 13.92 1.37 -4.93
C PRO A 124 12.43 1.73 -5.08
N TYR A 125 11.57 0.73 -5.25
CA TYR A 125 10.14 0.84 -5.52
C TYR A 125 9.27 0.22 -4.43
N ILE A 126 9.86 -0.29 -3.34
CA ILE A 126 9.16 -0.85 -2.18
C ILE A 126 9.60 -0.13 -0.88
N PRO A 127 8.88 -0.21 0.25
CA PRO A 127 9.40 0.26 1.53
C PRO A 127 10.58 -0.60 1.99
N GLU A 128 11.67 0.02 2.47
CA GLU A 128 12.83 -0.73 2.97
C GLU A 128 12.46 -1.61 4.16
N TYR A 129 12.72 -2.91 4.05
CA TYR A 129 12.52 -3.90 5.11
C TYR A 129 13.68 -3.86 6.11
N LYS A 130 13.37 -3.65 7.39
CA LYS A 130 14.36 -3.47 8.47
C LYS A 130 14.38 -4.62 9.49
N GLY A 131 13.59 -5.68 9.27
CA GLY A 131 13.61 -6.89 10.09
C GLY A 131 12.24 -7.27 10.67
N VAL A 132 12.27 -8.05 11.74
CA VAL A 132 11.12 -8.34 12.59
C VAL A 132 11.45 -7.91 14.01
N VAL A 133 10.54 -7.19 14.64
CA VAL A 133 10.61 -6.80 16.06
C VAL A 133 9.45 -7.41 16.82
N GLU A 134 9.61 -7.61 18.12
CA GLU A 134 8.54 -8.08 19.01
C GLU A 134 8.18 -6.98 20.00
N LYS A 135 6.87 -6.70 20.14
CA LYS A 135 6.35 -5.72 21.10
C LYS A 135 5.07 -6.27 21.73
N ASN A 136 5.03 -6.36 23.06
CA ASN A 136 3.94 -6.93 23.85
C ASN A 136 3.58 -8.37 23.43
N SER A 137 4.59 -9.22 23.22
CA SER A 137 4.46 -10.61 22.72
C SER A 137 3.83 -10.76 21.31
N GLU A 138 3.63 -9.66 20.58
CA GLU A 138 3.24 -9.67 19.17
C GLU A 138 4.44 -9.35 18.28
N LYS A 139 4.62 -10.12 17.20
CA LYS A 139 5.66 -9.89 16.18
C LYS A 139 5.18 -8.93 15.09
N TYR A 140 6.09 -8.06 14.65
CA TYR A 140 5.88 -7.04 13.64
C TYR A 140 7.01 -7.07 12.61
N VAL A 141 6.66 -6.99 11.33
CA VAL A 141 7.61 -6.56 10.30
C VAL A 141 7.87 -5.06 10.50
N GLN A 142 9.13 -4.67 10.65
CA GLN A 142 9.54 -3.27 10.64
C GLN A 142 9.95 -2.87 9.23
N MET A 143 9.40 -1.77 8.74
CA MET A 143 9.69 -1.23 7.41
C MET A 143 9.74 0.30 7.42
N GLN A 144 10.33 0.89 6.39
CA GLN A 144 10.34 2.34 6.16
C GLN A 144 8.94 2.96 6.22
N ASP A 145 8.80 4.11 6.89
CA ASP A 145 7.61 4.94 6.74
C ASP A 145 7.73 5.78 5.46
N LEU A 146 6.96 5.41 4.44
CA LEU A 146 6.92 6.09 3.14
C LEU A 146 6.40 7.53 3.22
N LEU A 147 5.76 7.92 4.32
CA LEU A 147 5.24 9.28 4.54
C LEU A 147 6.27 10.20 5.22
N GLY A 148 7.36 9.66 5.76
CA GLY A 148 8.29 10.36 6.65
C GLY A 148 8.94 11.62 6.08
N GLU A 149 9.15 11.67 4.77
CA GLU A 149 9.79 12.82 4.10
C GLU A 149 8.82 13.90 3.59
N PHE A 150 7.51 13.65 3.63
CA PHE A 150 6.51 14.52 3.04
C PHE A 150 6.03 15.60 4.02
N ASP A 151 5.40 16.65 3.50
CA ASP A 151 4.78 17.72 4.30
C ASP A 151 3.25 17.73 4.20
N ASN A 152 2.60 17.09 5.18
CA ASN A 152 1.15 16.91 5.23
C ASN A 152 0.62 16.15 3.99
N PRO A 153 1.03 14.87 3.81
CA PRO A 153 0.86 14.15 2.55
C PRO A 153 -0.59 13.85 2.19
N SER A 154 -0.89 14.00 0.90
CA SER A 154 -2.00 13.38 0.20
C SER A 154 -1.59 11.95 -0.22
N VAL A 155 -2.36 10.95 0.20
CA VAL A 155 -2.10 9.51 0.00
C VAL A 155 -3.28 8.85 -0.73
N MET A 156 -3.00 7.95 -1.68
CA MET A 156 -3.98 7.10 -2.36
C MET A 156 -3.46 5.67 -2.46
N ASP A 157 -4.35 4.70 -2.22
CA ASP A 157 -4.08 3.25 -2.28
C ASP A 157 -4.79 2.66 -3.49
N CYS A 158 -4.03 2.19 -4.48
CA CYS A 158 -4.56 1.52 -5.66
C CYS A 158 -4.18 0.04 -5.64
N LYS A 159 -5.15 -0.86 -5.47
CA LYS A 159 -4.93 -2.31 -5.57
C LYS A 159 -4.76 -2.70 -7.04
N ILE A 160 -3.71 -3.47 -7.34
CA ILE A 160 -3.34 -3.85 -8.71
C ILE A 160 -3.65 -5.34 -8.93
N GLY A 161 -3.87 -5.68 -10.21
CA GLY A 161 -4.26 -6.99 -10.69
C GLY A 161 -5.72 -7.02 -11.15
N THR A 162 -6.00 -7.80 -12.19
CA THR A 162 -7.37 -8.13 -12.60
C THR A 162 -8.04 -9.06 -11.59
N ARG A 163 -7.23 -9.87 -10.90
CA ARG A 163 -7.62 -10.89 -9.92
C ARG A 163 -7.05 -10.55 -8.53
N THR A 164 -7.85 -10.67 -7.46
CA THR A 164 -7.43 -10.31 -6.09
C THR A 164 -7.51 -11.46 -5.07
N TYR A 165 -7.65 -12.70 -5.55
CA TYR A 165 -7.53 -13.97 -4.82
C TYR A 165 -6.52 -14.91 -5.48
N LEU A 166 -5.85 -15.74 -4.68
CA LEU A 166 -4.97 -16.81 -5.20
C LEU A 166 -5.81 -17.95 -5.77
N GLU A 167 -5.30 -18.71 -6.74
CA GLU A 167 -5.99 -19.91 -7.24
C GLU A 167 -6.19 -20.97 -6.14
N GLU A 168 -5.24 -21.08 -5.21
CA GLU A 168 -5.42 -21.85 -3.98
C GLU A 168 -6.70 -21.49 -3.21
N GLU A 169 -7.08 -20.20 -3.19
CA GLU A 169 -8.29 -19.73 -2.49
C GLU A 169 -9.57 -20.13 -3.23
N LEU A 170 -9.53 -20.31 -4.56
CA LEU A 170 -10.61 -20.95 -5.32
C LEU A 170 -10.70 -22.44 -4.98
N LYS A 171 -9.59 -23.18 -5.13
CA LYS A 171 -9.55 -24.62 -4.92
C LYS A 171 -10.02 -25.00 -3.51
N LYS A 172 -9.46 -24.35 -2.48
CA LYS A 172 -9.83 -24.57 -1.06
C LYS A 172 -11.29 -24.19 -0.77
N ALA A 173 -11.88 -23.25 -1.51
CA ALA A 173 -13.29 -22.88 -1.38
C ALA A 173 -14.25 -23.84 -2.09
N ARG A 174 -13.84 -24.50 -3.19
CA ARG A 174 -14.60 -25.59 -3.81
C ARG A 174 -14.54 -26.88 -2.99
N GLU A 175 -13.37 -27.22 -2.47
CA GLU A 175 -13.16 -28.38 -1.59
C GLU A 175 -13.88 -28.23 -0.24
N LYS A 176 -13.87 -27.04 0.35
CA LYS A 176 -14.52 -26.76 1.64
C LYS A 176 -15.10 -25.34 1.71
N PRO A 177 -16.32 -25.12 1.17
CA PRO A 177 -16.98 -23.81 1.20
C PRO A 177 -17.05 -23.24 2.63
N LYS A 178 -16.55 -22.02 2.80
CA LYS A 178 -16.66 -21.26 4.06
C LYS A 178 -17.49 -20.01 3.82
N LEU A 179 -18.69 -20.01 4.38
CA LEU A 179 -19.65 -18.90 4.33
C LEU A 179 -19.19 -17.72 5.20
N ARG A 180 -19.46 -16.50 4.74
CA ARG A 180 -18.98 -15.23 5.30
C ARG A 180 -20.11 -14.21 5.40
N LYS A 181 -20.73 -14.13 6.57
CA LYS A 181 -21.79 -13.13 6.89
C LYS A 181 -21.29 -11.69 6.71
N ASP A 182 -20.04 -11.42 7.09
CA ASP A 182 -19.42 -10.10 6.95
C ASP A 182 -19.11 -9.71 5.50
N MET A 183 -19.12 -10.66 4.56
CA MET A 183 -18.98 -10.38 3.12
C MET A 183 -20.35 -10.19 2.46
N TYR A 184 -21.36 -10.97 2.86
CA TYR A 184 -22.76 -10.76 2.47
C TYR A 184 -23.26 -9.38 2.90
N GLN A 185 -23.02 -8.97 4.15
CA GLN A 185 -23.43 -7.65 4.63
C GLN A 185 -22.84 -6.51 3.79
N LYS A 186 -21.54 -6.61 3.44
CA LYS A 186 -20.85 -5.67 2.55
C LYS A 186 -21.29 -5.75 1.08
N MET A 187 -22.00 -6.81 0.68
CA MET A 187 -22.58 -6.96 -0.65
C MET A 187 -23.90 -6.21 -0.71
N ILE A 188 -24.83 -6.49 0.21
CA ILE A 188 -26.14 -5.80 0.28
C ILE A 188 -26.04 -4.31 0.66
N GLU A 189 -24.94 -3.88 1.30
CA GLU A 189 -24.57 -2.47 1.49
C GLU A 189 -24.27 -1.69 0.18
N ILE A 190 -24.09 -2.39 -0.93
CA ILE A 190 -23.72 -1.81 -2.24
C ILE A 190 -24.81 -2.14 -3.26
N ASP A 191 -25.21 -3.41 -3.32
CA ASP A 191 -26.30 -3.90 -4.16
C ASP A 191 -27.11 -4.95 -3.39
N PRO A 192 -28.34 -4.64 -2.94
CA PRO A 192 -29.19 -5.58 -2.22
C PRO A 192 -29.85 -6.63 -3.12
N THR A 193 -29.67 -6.56 -4.45
CA THR A 193 -30.24 -7.48 -5.45
C THR A 193 -29.23 -8.45 -6.05
N GLU A 194 -27.94 -8.20 -5.87
CA GLU A 194 -26.83 -9.08 -6.29
C GLU A 194 -26.82 -10.49 -5.67
N PRO A 195 -27.09 -10.70 -4.36
CA PRO A 195 -26.99 -12.04 -3.78
C PRO A 195 -28.07 -12.97 -4.34
N THR A 196 -27.72 -14.24 -4.58
CA THR A 196 -28.72 -15.24 -4.94
C THR A 196 -29.72 -15.47 -3.80
N SER A 197 -30.91 -15.98 -4.10
CA SER A 197 -31.94 -16.29 -3.10
C SER A 197 -31.43 -17.22 -1.99
N GLU A 198 -30.49 -18.11 -2.30
CA GLU A 198 -29.81 -18.98 -1.33
C GLU A 198 -28.81 -18.21 -0.45
N GLU A 199 -28.00 -17.30 -1.02
CA GLU A 199 -27.09 -16.44 -0.26
C GLU A 199 -27.85 -15.50 0.69
N HIS A 200 -29.00 -14.97 0.26
CA HIS A 200 -29.93 -14.25 1.13
C HIS A 200 -30.48 -15.14 2.26
N ARG A 201 -30.97 -16.36 1.94
CA ARG A 201 -31.50 -17.32 2.93
C ARG A 201 -30.46 -17.73 3.97
N LEU A 202 -29.19 -17.83 3.58
CA LEU A 202 -28.06 -18.12 4.48
C LEU A 202 -27.52 -16.87 5.21
N GLY A 203 -27.84 -15.67 4.72
CA GLY A 203 -27.25 -14.40 5.15
C GLY A 203 -25.72 -14.36 4.99
N ALA A 204 -25.19 -15.06 3.98
CA ALA A 204 -23.76 -15.31 3.83
C ALA A 204 -23.38 -15.73 2.40
N VAL A 205 -22.22 -15.22 1.93
CA VAL A 205 -21.60 -15.59 0.64
C VAL A 205 -20.27 -16.33 0.87
N THR A 206 -19.71 -16.97 -0.15
CA THR A 206 -18.31 -17.48 -0.07
C THR A 206 -17.31 -16.36 -0.36
N LYS A 207 -16.05 -16.51 0.10
CA LYS A 207 -15.01 -15.51 -0.16
C LYS A 207 -14.73 -15.28 -1.66
N PRO A 208 -14.49 -16.29 -2.52
CA PRO A 208 -14.27 -16.07 -3.94
C PRO A 208 -15.41 -15.33 -4.63
N ARG A 209 -16.66 -15.74 -4.38
CA ARG A 209 -17.88 -15.10 -4.89
C ARG A 209 -17.95 -13.61 -4.56
N TYR A 210 -17.60 -13.22 -3.33
CA TYR A 210 -17.48 -11.80 -2.95
C TYR A 210 -16.33 -11.09 -3.68
N MET A 211 -15.16 -11.71 -3.84
CA MET A 211 -14.02 -11.09 -4.51
C MET A 211 -14.29 -10.86 -6.01
N GLN A 212 -14.80 -11.88 -6.71
CA GLN A 212 -15.15 -11.83 -8.14
C GLN A 212 -16.19 -10.75 -8.43
N TRP A 213 -17.22 -10.65 -7.58
CA TRP A 213 -18.19 -9.56 -7.66
C TRP A 213 -17.56 -8.18 -7.39
N ARG A 214 -16.70 -8.04 -6.36
CA ARG A 214 -15.97 -6.78 -6.11
C ARG A 214 -15.04 -6.40 -7.26
N GLU A 215 -14.48 -7.37 -7.97
CA GLU A 215 -13.64 -7.15 -9.15
C GLU A 215 -14.46 -6.69 -10.36
N PHE A 216 -15.70 -7.18 -10.52
CA PHE A 216 -16.65 -6.73 -11.56
C PHE A 216 -17.28 -5.36 -11.26
N MET A 217 -17.64 -5.07 -10.01
CA MET A 217 -18.27 -3.79 -9.63
C MET A 217 -17.29 -2.61 -9.61
N SER A 218 -15.99 -2.88 -9.56
CA SER A 218 -14.94 -1.87 -9.62
C SER A 218 -14.16 -1.98 -10.93
N SER A 219 -13.15 -1.13 -11.10
CA SER A 219 -12.28 -1.13 -12.27
C SER A 219 -11.35 -2.34 -12.41
N SER A 220 -11.26 -3.25 -11.42
CA SER A 220 -10.27 -4.35 -11.46
C SER A 220 -10.46 -5.28 -12.67
N ALA A 221 -11.67 -5.76 -12.93
CA ALA A 221 -11.92 -6.68 -14.04
C ALA A 221 -11.74 -6.05 -15.44
N THR A 222 -11.84 -4.72 -15.56
CA THR A 222 -11.81 -4.01 -16.86
C THR A 222 -10.54 -3.20 -17.12
N LEU A 223 -9.85 -2.75 -16.06
CA LEU A 223 -8.64 -1.91 -16.15
C LEU A 223 -7.46 -2.46 -15.34
N GLY A 224 -7.57 -3.64 -14.70
CA GLY A 224 -6.46 -4.28 -13.97
C GLY A 224 -6.04 -3.60 -12.66
N PHE A 225 -6.80 -2.62 -12.15
CA PHE A 225 -6.60 -2.02 -10.83
C PHE A 225 -7.89 -1.43 -10.28
N ARG A 226 -7.90 -1.03 -8.99
CA ARG A 226 -8.94 -0.18 -8.39
C ARG A 226 -8.40 0.68 -7.27
N ILE A 227 -9.06 1.80 -7.00
CA ILE A 227 -8.80 2.63 -5.81
C ILE A 227 -9.45 1.94 -4.59
N GLU A 228 -8.69 1.74 -3.51
CA GLU A 228 -9.22 1.23 -2.22
C GLU A 228 -9.45 2.37 -1.20
N GLY A 229 -8.78 3.52 -1.37
CA GLY A 229 -9.01 4.71 -0.54
C GLY A 229 -8.10 5.89 -0.87
N VAL A 230 -8.51 7.08 -0.40
CA VAL A 230 -7.80 8.36 -0.55
C VAL A 230 -7.86 9.15 0.76
N LYS A 231 -6.76 9.82 1.12
CA LYS A 231 -6.71 10.87 2.15
C LYS A 231 -5.86 12.02 1.61
N LYS A 232 -6.45 13.17 1.33
CA LYS A 232 -5.74 14.40 0.92
C LYS A 232 -5.17 15.11 2.15
N GLY A 233 -4.13 15.91 1.95
CA GLY A 233 -3.52 16.75 3.00
C GLY A 233 -4.44 17.85 3.54
N ASP A 234 -5.46 18.26 2.78
CA ASP A 234 -6.53 19.16 3.24
C ASP A 234 -7.42 18.55 4.34
N GLY A 235 -7.29 17.24 4.59
CA GLY A 235 -8.07 16.48 5.58
C GLY A 235 -9.21 15.65 4.97
N HIS A 236 -9.57 15.86 3.70
CA HIS A 236 -10.58 15.07 3.02
C HIS A 236 -10.13 13.62 2.87
N SER A 237 -10.93 12.67 3.36
CA SER A 237 -10.69 11.24 3.18
C SER A 237 -11.93 10.49 2.71
N SER A 238 -11.79 9.65 1.69
CA SER A 238 -12.82 8.73 1.23
C SER A 238 -12.28 7.30 1.14
N ARG A 239 -13.20 6.35 1.33
CA ARG A 239 -13.04 4.92 1.01
C ARG A 239 -14.16 4.41 0.11
N ASP A 240 -15.05 5.29 -0.35
CA ASP A 240 -16.19 4.90 -1.18
C ASP A 240 -15.83 4.90 -2.66
N TYR A 241 -14.91 3.99 -2.99
CA TYR A 241 -14.49 3.66 -4.35
C TYR A 241 -15.03 2.27 -4.77
N LYS A 242 -16.04 1.78 -4.03
CA LYS A 242 -16.63 0.44 -4.12
C LYS A 242 -17.14 0.10 -5.54
N THR A 243 -17.68 1.12 -6.23
CA THR A 243 -18.37 1.05 -7.53
C THR A 243 -17.69 1.89 -8.63
N VAL A 244 -16.50 2.42 -8.36
CA VAL A 244 -15.73 3.23 -9.33
C VAL A 244 -15.07 2.28 -10.33
N ARG A 245 -15.53 2.34 -11.59
CA ARG A 245 -15.31 1.31 -12.59
C ARG A 245 -14.84 1.82 -13.95
N THR A 246 -15.39 2.92 -14.46
CA THR A 246 -15.05 3.41 -15.81
C THR A 246 -13.74 4.19 -15.84
N LYS A 247 -13.11 4.27 -17.03
CA LYS A 247 -11.90 5.07 -17.25
C LYS A 247 -12.12 6.55 -16.87
N ASP A 248 -13.30 7.09 -17.16
CA ASP A 248 -13.67 8.47 -16.83
C ASP A 248 -13.81 8.69 -15.31
N GLN A 249 -14.52 7.81 -14.60
CA GLN A 249 -14.64 7.89 -13.14
C GLN A 249 -13.27 7.81 -12.44
N ILE A 250 -12.37 6.95 -12.93
CA ILE A 250 -10.99 6.86 -12.42
C ILE A 250 -10.19 8.14 -12.74
N SER A 251 -10.35 8.70 -13.94
CA SER A 251 -9.75 9.98 -14.35
C SER A 251 -10.20 11.14 -13.46
N GLU A 252 -11.48 11.20 -13.12
CA GLU A 252 -12.04 12.17 -12.16
C GLU A 252 -11.45 11.97 -10.75
N CYS A 253 -11.37 10.73 -10.27
CA CYS A 253 -10.78 10.41 -8.96
C CYS A 253 -9.29 10.78 -8.89
N PHE A 254 -8.52 10.50 -9.95
CA PHE A 254 -7.12 10.88 -10.05
C PHE A 254 -6.96 12.41 -10.10
N ASN A 255 -7.78 13.12 -10.89
CA ASN A 255 -7.75 14.57 -10.98
C ASN A 255 -8.05 15.24 -9.62
N PHE A 256 -9.07 14.75 -8.92
CA PHE A 256 -9.44 15.19 -7.58
C PHE A 256 -8.31 14.92 -6.55
N PHE A 257 -7.66 13.75 -6.63
CA PHE A 257 -6.55 13.40 -5.74
C PHE A 257 -5.33 14.31 -5.92
N ILE A 258 -5.00 14.72 -7.15
CA ILE A 258 -3.89 15.63 -7.45
C ILE A 258 -4.26 17.13 -7.42
N ASP A 259 -5.50 17.47 -7.06
CA ASP A 259 -6.03 18.85 -7.06
C ASP A 259 -5.91 19.58 -8.42
N GLY A 260 -5.87 18.80 -9.51
CA GLY A 260 -5.60 19.30 -10.86
C GLY A 260 -4.18 19.83 -11.11
N ASP A 261 -3.16 19.41 -10.33
CA ASP A 261 -1.75 19.82 -10.52
C ASP A 261 -1.00 18.98 -11.60
N PRO A 262 -0.63 19.56 -12.77
CA PRO A 262 0.08 18.84 -13.84
C PRO A 262 1.51 18.41 -13.45
N SER A 263 2.13 19.07 -12.47
CA SER A 263 3.45 18.72 -11.96
C SER A 263 3.41 17.40 -11.21
N ILE A 264 2.37 17.20 -10.38
CA ILE A 264 2.13 15.95 -9.65
C ILE A 264 1.81 14.82 -10.63
N GLN A 265 0.90 15.06 -11.59
CA GLN A 265 0.60 14.14 -12.68
C GLN A 265 1.87 13.67 -13.41
N THR A 266 2.70 14.61 -13.87
CA THR A 266 3.93 14.32 -14.62
C THR A 266 4.92 13.48 -13.79
N LYS A 267 5.06 13.78 -12.49
CA LYS A 267 5.91 13.02 -11.57
C LYS A 267 5.40 11.59 -11.37
N TYR A 268 4.08 11.40 -11.23
CA TYR A 268 3.48 10.07 -11.15
C TYR A 268 3.63 9.28 -12.45
N ILE A 269 3.31 9.83 -13.63
CA ILE A 269 3.52 9.15 -14.92
C ILE A 269 4.98 8.69 -15.07
N ARG A 270 5.95 9.57 -14.73
CA ARG A 270 7.38 9.23 -14.77
C ARG A 270 7.74 8.11 -13.81
N ARG A 271 7.24 8.13 -12.57
CA ARG A 271 7.50 7.10 -11.55
C ARG A 271 6.85 5.76 -11.92
N LEU A 272 5.62 5.76 -12.45
CA LEU A 272 4.91 4.57 -12.92
C LEU A 272 5.62 3.93 -14.12
N LYS A 273 6.06 4.72 -15.12
CA LYS A 273 6.86 4.21 -16.25
C LYS A 273 8.20 3.61 -15.80
N ALA A 274 8.83 4.17 -14.77
CA ALA A 274 10.06 3.63 -14.17
C ALA A 274 9.81 2.36 -13.34
N ILE A 275 8.68 2.27 -12.62
CA ILE A 275 8.23 1.03 -11.97
C ILE A 275 8.06 -0.06 -13.03
N ARG A 276 7.33 0.24 -14.12
CA ARG A 276 7.05 -0.70 -15.21
C ARG A 276 8.31 -1.30 -15.82
N ALA A 277 9.25 -0.46 -16.25
CA ALA A 277 10.51 -0.93 -16.84
C ALA A 277 11.37 -1.78 -15.88
N THR A 278 11.23 -1.55 -14.56
CA THR A 278 11.92 -2.35 -13.54
C THR A 278 11.21 -3.70 -13.32
N LEU A 279 9.88 -3.73 -13.30
CA LEU A 279 9.08 -4.96 -13.24
C LEU A 279 9.34 -5.86 -14.45
N GLU A 280 9.37 -5.28 -15.65
CA GLU A 280 9.68 -5.94 -16.93
C GLU A 280 11.11 -6.53 -16.98
N SER A 281 11.97 -6.20 -16.01
CA SER A 281 13.34 -6.69 -15.90
C SER A 281 13.60 -7.50 -14.60
N SER A 282 12.59 -7.71 -13.76
CA SER A 282 12.74 -8.28 -12.40
C SER A 282 12.52 -9.78 -12.40
N GLU A 283 13.56 -10.55 -12.04
CA GLU A 283 13.46 -12.00 -11.83
C GLU A 283 12.50 -12.33 -10.68
N PHE A 284 12.48 -11.51 -9.61
CA PHE A 284 11.46 -11.68 -8.58
C PHE A 284 10.05 -11.55 -9.16
N PHE A 285 9.79 -10.52 -9.97
CA PHE A 285 8.45 -10.28 -10.49
C PHE A 285 7.98 -11.41 -11.41
N ALA A 286 8.75 -11.71 -12.46
CA ALA A 286 8.38 -12.71 -13.48
C ALA A 286 8.17 -14.13 -12.91
N LEU A 287 8.79 -14.47 -11.78
CA LEU A 287 8.68 -15.77 -11.11
C LEU A 287 7.66 -15.80 -9.95
N HIS A 288 6.80 -14.78 -9.79
CA HIS A 288 5.83 -14.72 -8.70
C HIS A 288 4.42 -14.32 -9.15
N GLU A 289 3.41 -14.92 -8.54
CA GLU A 289 2.01 -14.49 -8.59
C GLU A 289 1.83 -13.28 -7.62
N VAL A 290 1.56 -12.08 -8.14
CA VAL A 290 1.61 -10.81 -7.36
C VAL A 290 0.21 -10.32 -6.97
N ILE A 291 -0.56 -11.22 -6.33
CA ILE A 291 -1.95 -10.94 -5.94
C ILE A 291 -2.05 -9.98 -4.76
N GLY A 292 -2.96 -9.00 -4.89
CA GLY A 292 -3.55 -8.28 -3.75
C GLY A 292 -2.68 -7.20 -3.11
N SER A 293 -1.45 -7.01 -3.59
CA SER A 293 -0.62 -5.83 -3.36
C SER A 293 -1.27 -4.53 -3.88
N SER A 294 -0.72 -3.38 -3.49
CA SER A 294 -1.16 -2.07 -3.99
C SER A 294 0.02 -1.21 -4.44
N LEU A 295 -0.24 -0.26 -5.33
CA LEU A 295 0.58 0.93 -5.52
C LEU A 295 0.08 2.03 -4.57
N LEU A 296 0.95 2.44 -3.64
CA LEU A 296 0.72 3.55 -2.73
C LEU A 296 1.28 4.84 -3.35
N PHE A 297 0.38 5.74 -3.72
CA PHE A 297 0.70 7.08 -4.22
C PHE A 297 0.81 8.04 -3.06
N VAL A 298 1.87 8.85 -3.03
CA VAL A 298 2.07 9.90 -2.01
C VAL A 298 2.52 11.19 -2.70
N HIS A 299 1.86 12.30 -2.41
CA HIS A 299 2.31 13.65 -2.79
C HIS A 299 2.08 14.68 -1.69
N ASP A 300 2.72 15.85 -1.81
CA ASP A 300 2.49 16.98 -0.92
C ASP A 300 2.52 18.35 -1.61
N ARG A 301 2.11 19.37 -0.85
CA ARG A 301 2.06 20.78 -1.24
C ARG A 301 3.42 21.43 -1.59
N THR A 302 4.55 20.74 -1.34
CA THR A 302 5.87 21.19 -1.80
C THR A 302 6.18 20.70 -3.22
N GLY A 303 5.28 19.89 -3.80
CA GLY A 303 5.45 19.29 -5.11
C GLY A 303 6.23 17.98 -5.09
N LYS A 304 6.52 17.39 -3.91
CA LYS A 304 7.01 16.01 -3.84
C LYS A 304 5.91 15.06 -4.31
N ALA A 305 6.25 14.07 -5.12
CA ALA A 305 5.33 13.01 -5.55
C ALA A 305 6.11 11.73 -5.86
N SER A 306 5.64 10.60 -5.35
CA SER A 306 6.24 9.27 -5.57
C SER A 306 5.21 8.15 -5.38
N VAL A 307 5.56 6.96 -5.84
CA VAL A 307 4.73 5.74 -5.80
C VAL A 307 5.61 4.57 -5.37
N TRP A 308 5.06 3.66 -4.56
CA TRP A 308 5.70 2.42 -4.14
C TRP A 308 4.73 1.24 -4.17
N MET A 309 5.26 0.03 -4.36
CA MET A 309 4.51 -1.22 -4.21
C MET A 309 4.50 -1.64 -2.74
N ILE A 310 3.33 -2.07 -2.25
CA ILE A 310 3.10 -2.49 -0.86
C ILE A 310 2.20 -3.75 -0.79
N ASP A 311 2.07 -4.33 0.41
CA ASP A 311 1.10 -5.39 0.74
C ASP A 311 1.33 -6.76 0.07
N PHE A 312 2.59 -7.21 0.06
CA PHE A 312 3.05 -8.52 -0.47
C PHE A 312 2.59 -9.76 0.32
N GLY A 313 1.59 -9.65 1.20
CA GLY A 313 1.13 -10.74 2.06
C GLY A 313 0.46 -11.92 1.35
N LYS A 314 0.12 -11.74 0.06
CA LYS A 314 -0.35 -12.80 -0.84
C LYS A 314 0.63 -13.15 -1.96
N THR A 315 1.68 -12.38 -2.18
CA THR A 315 2.67 -12.67 -3.23
C THR A 315 3.31 -14.05 -3.01
N THR A 316 3.32 -14.90 -4.04
CA THR A 316 3.80 -16.29 -3.95
C THR A 316 4.63 -16.64 -5.17
N PRO A 317 5.72 -17.42 -5.02
CA PRO A 317 6.46 -17.92 -6.18
C PRO A 317 5.58 -18.85 -7.03
N LEU A 318 5.80 -18.81 -8.34
CA LEU A 318 5.20 -19.72 -9.31
C LEU A 318 5.79 -21.15 -9.18
N PRO A 319 5.19 -22.15 -9.82
CA PRO A 319 5.81 -23.47 -9.98
C PRO A 319 7.19 -23.39 -10.69
N PRO A 320 8.09 -24.36 -10.47
CA PRO A 320 9.38 -24.38 -11.14
C PRO A 320 9.24 -24.38 -12.67
N SER A 321 10.04 -23.56 -13.34
CA SER A 321 10.04 -23.36 -14.80
C SER A 321 8.82 -22.62 -15.38
N GLU A 322 7.92 -22.09 -14.56
CA GLU A 322 6.84 -21.18 -14.99
C GLU A 322 7.24 -19.70 -14.77
N SER A 323 6.66 -18.80 -15.57
CA SER A 323 6.85 -17.35 -15.49
C SER A 323 5.64 -16.60 -16.03
N ASN A 324 5.21 -15.52 -15.36
CA ASN A 324 4.13 -14.65 -15.81
C ASN A 324 4.66 -13.53 -16.73
N ASP A 325 3.83 -13.07 -17.67
CA ASP A 325 4.03 -11.81 -18.41
C ASP A 325 3.26 -10.63 -17.77
N HIS A 326 2.36 -10.93 -16.82
CA HIS A 326 1.53 -9.99 -16.04
C HIS A 326 0.55 -9.15 -16.88
N ARG A 327 0.27 -9.56 -18.12
CA ARG A 327 -0.58 -8.88 -19.10
C ARG A 327 -1.61 -9.80 -19.75
N THR A 328 -1.23 -11.04 -20.02
CA THR A 328 -2.10 -12.08 -20.55
C THR A 328 -3.32 -12.26 -19.65
N PRO A 329 -4.55 -12.36 -20.20
CA PRO A 329 -5.74 -12.57 -19.38
C PRO A 329 -5.63 -13.83 -18.51
N TRP A 330 -6.02 -13.70 -17.24
CA TRP A 330 -6.06 -14.84 -16.33
C TRP A 330 -7.09 -15.88 -16.77
N VAL A 331 -6.66 -17.14 -16.79
CA VAL A 331 -7.52 -18.33 -16.84
C VAL A 331 -7.02 -19.33 -15.80
N GLU A 332 -7.93 -20.04 -15.12
CA GLU A 332 -7.53 -20.88 -13.99
C GLU A 332 -6.50 -21.95 -14.39
N GLY A 333 -5.33 -21.92 -13.75
CA GLY A 333 -4.17 -22.76 -14.06
C GLY A 333 -3.08 -22.08 -14.89
N ASN A 334 -3.25 -20.81 -15.32
CA ASN A 334 -2.16 -20.04 -15.95
C ASN A 334 -1.46 -19.07 -14.98
N HIS A 335 -1.89 -19.01 -13.71
CA HIS A 335 -1.35 -18.14 -12.66
C HIS A 335 -1.29 -16.63 -12.95
N GLU A 336 -1.81 -16.14 -14.09
CA GLU A 336 -1.73 -14.72 -14.44
C GLU A 336 -2.48 -13.81 -13.46
N ASP A 337 -1.92 -12.63 -13.20
CA ASP A 337 -2.47 -11.64 -12.27
C ASP A 337 -2.91 -10.34 -12.97
N GLY A 338 -2.47 -10.11 -14.20
CA GLY A 338 -2.77 -8.89 -14.96
C GLY A 338 -2.16 -7.62 -14.33
N TYR A 339 -1.09 -7.74 -13.53
CA TYR A 339 -0.50 -6.61 -12.80
C TYR A 339 0.09 -5.55 -13.74
N LEU A 340 0.80 -5.95 -14.79
CA LEU A 340 1.35 -5.02 -15.79
C LEU A 340 0.26 -4.48 -16.72
N PHE A 341 -0.76 -5.25 -17.06
CA PHE A 341 -1.96 -4.71 -17.72
C PHE A 341 -2.60 -3.59 -16.87
N GLY A 342 -2.73 -3.80 -15.56
CA GLY A 342 -3.19 -2.78 -14.62
C GLY A 342 -2.31 -1.54 -14.57
N LEU A 343 -0.99 -1.71 -14.59
CA LEU A 343 -0.04 -0.60 -14.61
C LEU A 343 -0.05 0.16 -15.95
N ASP A 344 -0.22 -0.54 -17.08
CA ASP A 344 -0.33 0.06 -18.40
C ASP A 344 -1.59 0.91 -18.52
N MET A 345 -2.75 0.36 -18.15
CA MET A 345 -4.01 1.10 -18.06
C MET A 345 -3.91 2.30 -17.11
N MET A 346 -3.26 2.15 -15.96
CA MET A 346 -3.07 3.24 -15.00
C MET A 346 -2.20 4.37 -15.58
N ILE A 347 -1.13 4.05 -16.30
CA ILE A 347 -0.29 5.01 -17.02
C ILE A 347 -1.10 5.71 -18.13
N GLU A 348 -1.97 4.98 -18.84
CA GLU A 348 -2.86 5.51 -19.87
C GLU A 348 -3.86 6.51 -19.28
N VAL A 349 -4.62 6.14 -18.24
CA VAL A 349 -5.60 7.07 -17.62
C VAL A 349 -4.89 8.32 -17.09
N PHE A 350 -3.73 8.18 -16.42
CA PHE A 350 -2.96 9.35 -15.98
C PHE A 350 -2.44 10.21 -17.14
N SER A 351 -2.19 9.65 -18.32
CA SER A 351 -1.69 10.39 -19.49
C SER A 351 -2.80 11.10 -20.28
N ASP A 352 -3.97 10.48 -20.39
CA ASP A 352 -5.14 11.04 -21.09
C ASP A 352 -5.90 12.06 -20.26
N MET A 353 -5.85 11.93 -18.93
CA MET A 353 -6.44 12.86 -17.98
C MET A 353 -5.92 14.29 -18.23
N LYS A 354 -6.84 15.23 -18.44
CA LYS A 354 -6.54 16.66 -18.55
C LYS A 354 -6.75 17.30 -17.17
N PRO A 355 -5.70 17.78 -16.48
CA PRO A 355 -5.86 18.35 -15.15
C PRO A 355 -6.81 19.56 -15.17
N LYS A 356 -7.80 19.52 -14.30
CA LYS A 356 -8.78 20.59 -14.06
C LYS A 356 -8.80 20.87 -12.57
N LYS A 357 -8.42 22.09 -12.17
CA LYS A 357 -8.69 22.52 -10.80
C LYS A 357 -10.19 22.55 -10.58
N CYS A 358 -10.66 21.92 -9.51
CA CYS A 358 -12.03 22.13 -9.04
C CYS A 358 -12.20 23.63 -8.72
N PRO A 359 -13.36 24.24 -9.03
CA PRO A 359 -13.67 25.56 -8.52
C PRO A 359 -13.58 25.55 -6.99
N VAL A 360 -12.77 26.45 -6.42
CA VAL A 360 -12.71 26.60 -4.96
C VAL A 360 -14.03 27.25 -4.54
N GLU A 361 -14.87 26.51 -3.81
CA GLU A 361 -16.02 27.09 -3.12
C GLU A 361 -15.53 28.03 -2.01
N THR A 362 -15.27 29.28 -2.38
CA THR A 362 -15.04 30.36 -1.42
C THR A 362 -16.35 30.60 -0.67
N ASN A 363 -16.47 29.96 0.50
CA ASN A 363 -17.59 30.14 1.44
C ASN A 363 -17.56 31.54 2.07
N SER A 364 -17.82 32.53 1.24
CA SER A 364 -17.62 33.97 1.48
C SER A 364 -18.94 34.73 1.41
N ASN A 365 -19.99 34.22 2.06
CA ASN A 365 -21.12 35.00 2.58
C ASN A 365 -22.07 34.11 3.42
N LYS A 366 -21.89 34.11 4.75
CA LYS A 366 -22.95 33.72 5.69
C LYS A 366 -23.34 34.96 6.53
N PRO A 367 -24.49 35.60 6.27
CA PRO A 367 -24.94 36.74 7.07
C PRO A 367 -25.09 36.35 8.55
N SER A 368 -24.48 37.13 9.43
CA SER A 368 -24.49 36.88 10.88
C SER A 368 -25.67 37.59 11.56
N THR A 369 -26.87 37.02 11.44
CA THR A 369 -28.02 37.42 12.26
C THR A 369 -27.89 36.83 13.67
N LYS A 370 -27.38 37.62 14.61
CA LYS A 370 -27.58 37.41 16.05
C LYS A 370 -28.87 38.11 16.49
N THR A 371 -29.78 37.37 17.10
CA THR A 371 -30.84 37.89 17.98
C THR A 371 -31.14 36.84 19.04
N ASP A 372 -30.98 37.19 20.31
CA ASP A 372 -31.10 36.26 21.44
C ASP A 372 -32.57 35.96 21.81
N PRO A 373 -32.87 34.76 22.35
CA PRO A 373 -34.15 34.46 22.99
C PRO A 373 -34.04 34.50 24.54
N THR A 374 -34.97 35.21 25.18
CA THR A 374 -35.28 35.12 26.63
C THR A 374 -36.82 35.30 26.80
N PRO A 375 -37.45 34.85 27.91
CA PRO A 375 -38.50 33.82 27.74
C PRO A 375 -39.87 34.16 28.41
N ALA A 376 -40.74 33.13 28.50
CA ALA A 376 -42.11 33.10 29.06
C ALA A 376 -43.20 33.63 28.10
N THR A 377 -44.50 33.28 28.22
CA THR A 377 -45.23 32.51 29.25
C THR A 377 -46.35 31.64 28.61
N ALA A 378 -46.89 30.64 29.31
CA ALA A 378 -48.11 29.92 28.92
C ALA A 378 -49.38 30.78 29.15
N PRO A 379 -50.51 30.50 28.46
CA PRO A 379 -51.54 29.53 28.94
C PRO A 379 -51.95 28.53 27.84
N SER A 380 -52.85 27.54 27.97
CA SER A 380 -53.53 26.79 29.05
C SER A 380 -54.93 26.38 28.53
N ALA A 381 -55.39 25.18 28.88
CA ALA A 381 -56.77 24.65 28.85
C ALA A 381 -57.38 24.06 27.53
N MET A 382 -57.95 22.85 27.71
CA MET A 382 -59.28 22.38 27.25
C MET A 382 -59.57 22.14 25.74
N ASP A 383 -60.33 21.12 25.31
CA ASP A 383 -60.83 19.88 25.98
C ASP A 383 -61.38 18.85 24.92
N THR A 384 -61.89 17.71 25.40
CA THR A 384 -62.94 16.84 24.80
C THR A 384 -62.65 15.99 23.54
N GLN A 385 -62.39 14.69 23.80
CA GLN A 385 -63.08 13.46 23.31
C GLN A 385 -63.76 13.34 21.92
N SER A 386 -63.76 12.07 21.44
CA SER A 386 -64.67 11.45 20.43
C SER A 386 -64.43 11.81 18.95
N GLY A 387 -64.84 11.00 17.96
CA GLY A 387 -65.59 9.72 18.00
C GLY A 387 -65.40 8.88 16.72
N SER A 388 -66.08 7.73 16.64
CA SER A 388 -65.95 6.70 15.59
C SER A 388 -66.98 6.81 14.44
N THR A 389 -66.99 5.82 13.54
CA THR A 389 -67.96 5.54 12.43
C THR A 389 -67.94 6.50 11.22
N SER A 390 -67.97 6.14 9.93
CA SER A 390 -68.18 4.91 9.09
C SER A 390 -69.50 4.87 8.29
N THR A 391 -69.42 4.95 6.96
CA THR A 391 -70.35 4.52 5.88
C THR A 391 -69.65 4.87 4.54
N ASP A 392 -69.43 3.97 3.56
CA ASP A 392 -70.33 3.25 2.63
C ASP A 392 -70.69 4.02 1.34
N ALA A 393 -70.23 3.51 0.19
CA ALA A 393 -70.79 3.67 -1.17
C ALA A 393 -70.16 2.63 -2.13
N VAL A 394 -70.90 2.14 -3.14
CA VAL A 394 -70.52 1.01 -4.02
C VAL A 394 -70.83 1.30 -5.50
N ASP A 395 -70.16 0.57 -6.41
CA ASP A 395 -70.44 0.41 -7.87
C ASP A 395 -69.91 1.57 -8.77
N THR A 396 -69.73 1.47 -10.10
CA THR A 396 -70.16 0.47 -11.10
C THR A 396 -69.14 0.25 -12.26
N THR A 397 -69.17 -0.93 -12.89
CA THR A 397 -68.74 -1.29 -14.27
C THR A 397 -67.24 -1.44 -14.69
N GLN A 398 -67.03 -2.50 -15.48
CA GLN A 398 -65.92 -2.77 -16.42
C GLN A 398 -66.46 -2.69 -17.89
N PRO A 399 -65.79 -3.24 -18.94
CA PRO A 399 -64.52 -2.85 -19.58
C PRO A 399 -64.67 -2.58 -21.10
N SER A 400 -63.58 -2.27 -21.82
CA SER A 400 -63.56 -2.37 -23.30
C SER A 400 -62.19 -2.67 -23.94
N GLU A 401 -62.26 -3.48 -24.99
CA GLU A 401 -61.28 -3.88 -26.04
C GLU A 401 -60.84 -2.71 -26.98
N ALA A 402 -59.88 -2.81 -27.94
CA ALA A 402 -58.70 -3.68 -28.16
C ALA A 402 -57.87 -3.28 -29.44
N LEU A 403 -56.56 -3.64 -29.46
CA LEU A 403 -55.75 -4.05 -30.67
C LEU A 403 -55.39 -2.96 -31.77
N PRO A 404 -54.63 -3.26 -32.87
CA PRO A 404 -53.15 -3.43 -32.88
C PRO A 404 -52.40 -2.86 -34.14
N ILE A 405 -51.27 -3.50 -34.58
CA ILE A 405 -50.44 -3.32 -35.83
C ILE A 405 -49.41 -2.16 -35.76
N SER A 406 -48.14 -2.18 -36.27
CA SER A 406 -47.27 -3.10 -37.08
C SER A 406 -45.89 -3.35 -36.38
N SER A 407 -45.17 -4.49 -36.52
CA SER A 407 -44.31 -4.96 -37.66
C SER A 407 -43.13 -4.02 -38.01
N SER A 408 -41.87 -4.42 -38.29
CA SER A 408 -41.27 -5.73 -38.67
C SER A 408 -39.72 -5.82 -38.52
N ILE A 409 -39.16 -7.05 -38.39
CA ILE A 409 -37.84 -7.55 -38.94
C ILE A 409 -36.53 -6.91 -38.39
N SER A 410 -35.41 -7.60 -38.09
CA SER A 410 -34.99 -9.03 -38.19
C SER A 410 -33.95 -9.41 -37.12
N ASN A 411 -33.84 -10.71 -36.80
CA ASN A 411 -32.67 -11.31 -36.16
C ASN A 411 -31.73 -11.93 -37.22
N VAL A 412 -30.41 -11.85 -37.00
CA VAL A 412 -29.42 -12.72 -37.66
C VAL A 412 -28.53 -13.33 -36.58
N SER A 413 -28.45 -14.67 -36.56
CA SER A 413 -27.53 -15.42 -35.70
C SER A 413 -26.38 -15.97 -36.54
N SER A 414 -25.16 -15.87 -36.02
CA SER A 414 -23.94 -16.29 -36.72
C SER A 414 -23.07 -17.16 -35.81
N THR A 415 -23.50 -18.40 -35.59
CA THR A 415 -22.70 -19.42 -34.90
C THR A 415 -21.62 -19.98 -35.84
N ALA A 416 -20.35 -19.69 -35.56
CA ALA A 416 -19.22 -20.30 -36.25
C ALA A 416 -18.66 -21.48 -35.44
N SER A 417 -18.72 -22.69 -36.01
CA SER A 417 -18.11 -23.89 -35.43
C SER A 417 -16.62 -23.99 -35.78
N PRO A 418 -15.77 -24.57 -34.91
CA PRO A 418 -14.35 -24.78 -35.22
C PRO A 418 -14.13 -25.87 -36.29
N PRO A 419 -13.00 -25.83 -37.02
CA PRO A 419 -12.68 -26.84 -38.03
C PRO A 419 -12.30 -28.18 -37.41
N SER A 420 -12.71 -29.28 -38.06
CA SER A 420 -12.28 -30.64 -37.71
C SER A 420 -10.86 -30.92 -38.21
N VAL A 421 -10.00 -31.43 -37.34
CA VAL A 421 -8.67 -31.92 -37.72
C VAL A 421 -8.72 -33.43 -37.94
N THR A 422 -8.68 -33.86 -39.19
CA THR A 422 -8.55 -35.27 -39.56
C THR A 422 -7.17 -35.81 -39.20
N ALA A 423 -7.12 -36.86 -38.38
CA ALA A 423 -5.92 -37.66 -38.20
C ALA A 423 -5.64 -38.53 -39.44
N ALA A 424 -4.37 -38.70 -39.78
CA ALA A 424 -3.86 -39.73 -40.70
C ALA A 424 -2.76 -40.54 -39.98
N PRO A 425 -2.58 -41.84 -40.27
CA PRO A 425 -1.86 -42.74 -39.36
C PRO A 425 -0.41 -43.05 -39.76
N SER A 426 0.34 -43.53 -38.75
CA SER A 426 1.72 -44.09 -38.79
C SER A 426 2.83 -43.05 -38.63
#